data_AF-A0A2A5SUL6-F1
#
_entry.id   AF-A0A2A5SUL6-F1
#
_cell.length_a   1.000
_cell.length_b   1.000
_cell.length_c   1.000
_cell.angle_alpha   90.00
_cell.angle_beta   90.00
_cell.angle_gamma   90.00
#
_symmetry.space_group_name_H-M   'P 1'
#
loop_
_entity.id
_entity.type
_entity.pdbx_description
1 polymer ?
#
loop_
_entity_poly.entity_id
_entity_poly.type
_entity_poly.pdbx_seq_one_letter_code
_entity_poly.pdbx_strand_id
1 'polypeptide(L)' 'MIAVYKNSVEAEREGGFQSNAIRQVLNGRAKSHKGFTFVRISVDEYLKYIGEE' A
#
# COMPACT_ATOMS: atom_id res chain seq x y z
N MET A 1 0.64 -10.29 8.27
CA MET A 1 1.39 -10.26 6.99
C MET A 1 1.51 -8.80 6.59
N ILE A 2 2.71 -8.34 6.25
CA ILE A 2 2.97 -6.97 5.78
C ILE A 2 3.49 -7.11 4.35
N ALA A 3 2.85 -6.41 3.42
CA ALA A 3 3.27 -6.34 2.02
C ALA A 3 3.59 -4.88 1.70
N VAL A 4 4.63 -4.69 0.89
CA VAL A 4 5.11 -3.37 0.48
C VAL A 4 5.06 -3.31 -1.04
N TYR A 5 4.48 -2.23 -1.55
CA TYR A 5 4.32 -1.97 -2.97
C TYR A 5 4.86 -0.58 -3.28
N LYS A 6 5.50 -0.44 -4.45
CA LYS A 6 6.04 0.83 -4.94
C LYS A 6 4.96 1.90 -5.03
N ASN A 7 3.75 1.52 -5.44
CA ASN A 7 2.60 2.41 -5.52
C ASN A 7 1.27 1.64 -5.55
N SER A 8 0.16 2.38 -5.54
CA SER A 8 -1.19 1.80 -5.54
C SER A 8 -1.51 0.98 -6.80
N VAL A 9 -0.88 1.25 -7.95
CA VAL A 9 -1.12 0.52 -9.20
C VAL A 9 -0.52 -0.87 -9.12
N GLU A 10 0.68 -0.99 -8.54
CA GLU A 10 1.29 -2.30 -8.28
C GLU A 10 0.51 -3.08 -7.22
N ALA A 11 0.06 -2.42 -6.14
CA ALA A 11 -0.81 -3.04 -5.14
C ALA A 11 -2.13 -3.57 -5.74
N GLU A 12 -2.62 -2.94 -6.80
CA GLU A 12 -3.81 -3.40 -7.53
C GLU A 12 -3.52 -4.62 -8.41
N ARG A 13 -2.40 -4.62 -9.15
CA ARG A 13 -2.00 -5.73 -10.02
C ARG A 13 -1.58 -6.97 -9.24
N GLU A 14 -0.70 -6.81 -8.27
CA GLU A 14 -0.06 -7.92 -7.54
C GLU A 14 -0.80 -8.27 -6.24
N GLY A 15 -1.31 -7.25 -5.54
CA GLY A 15 -2.03 -7.43 -4.27
C GLY A 15 -3.54 -7.64 -4.42
N GLY A 16 -4.09 -7.49 -5.64
CA GLY A 16 -5.52 -7.60 -5.91
C GLY A 16 -6.36 -6.55 -5.17
N PHE A 17 -5.77 -5.43 -4.77
CA PHE A 17 -6.47 -4.30 -4.14
C PHE A 17 -7.06 -3.37 -5.19
N GLN A 18 -7.92 -2.43 -4.79
CA GLN A 18 -8.37 -1.36 -5.68
C GLN A 18 -7.66 -0.05 -5.32
N SER A 19 -7.01 0.59 -6.29
CA SER A 19 -6.27 1.85 -6.08
C SER A 19 -7.14 2.94 -5.43
N ASN A 20 -8.40 3.04 -5.82
CA ASN A 20 -9.34 3.99 -5.24
C ASN A 20 -9.69 3.66 -3.78
N ALA A 21 -9.84 2.37 -3.44
CA ALA A 21 -10.10 1.95 -2.06
C ALA A 21 -8.88 2.23 -1.17
N ILE A 22 -7.66 1.99 -1.66
CA ILE A 22 -6.42 2.35 -0.96
C ILE A 22 -6.40 3.85 -0.65
N ARG A 23 -6.71 4.70 -1.65
CA ARG A 23 -6.78 6.16 -1.44
C ARG A 23 -7.85 6.57 -0.43
N GLN A 24 -9.01 5.92 -0.43
CA GLN A 24 -10.05 6.19 0.56
C GLN A 24 -9.59 5.86 1.98
N VAL A 25 -8.90 4.74 2.19
CA VAL A 25 -8.34 4.38 3.49
C VAL A 25 -7.24 5.35 3.92
N LEU A 26 -6.29 5.67 3.02
CA LEU A 26 -5.21 6.62 3.30
C LEU A 26 -5.72 8.03 3.64
N ASN A 27 -6.84 8.45 3.05
CA ASN A 27 -7.45 9.74 3.31
C ASN A 27 -8.45 9.70 4.49
N GLY A 28 -8.53 8.60 5.24
CA GLY A 28 -9.41 8.44 6.39
C GLY A 28 -10.91 8.35 6.05
N ARG A 29 -11.27 8.22 4.77
CA ARG A 29 -12.67 8.09 4.33
C ARG A 29 -13.22 6.67 4.53
N ALA A 30 -12.33 5.68 4.63
CA ALA A 30 -12.66 4.30 4.96
C ALA A 30 -11.69 3.80 6.03
N LYS A 31 -12.14 2.89 6.91
CA LYS A 31 -11.30 2.33 7.98
C LYS A 31 -10.28 1.29 7.46
N SER A 32 -10.71 0.46 6.52
CA SER A 32 -9.90 -0.61 5.94
C SER A 32 -10.46 -1.03 4.57
N HIS A 33 -9.68 -1.79 3.81
CA HIS A 33 -10.13 -2.47 2.59
C HIS A 33 -9.65 -3.92 2.62
N LYS A 34 -10.58 -4.87 2.42
CA LYS A 34 -10.32 -6.32 2.53
C LYS A 34 -9.66 -6.74 3.87
N GLY A 35 -9.97 -6.03 4.95
CA GLY A 35 -9.37 -6.29 6.28
C GLY A 35 -7.98 -5.68 6.49
N PHE A 36 -7.42 -4.97 5.51
CA PHE A 36 -6.11 -4.32 5.61
C PHE A 36 -6.24 -2.79 5.73
N THR A 37 -5.29 -2.21 6.45
CA THR A 37 -5.03 -0.77 6.49
C THR A 37 -3.82 -0.44 5.61
N PHE A 38 -3.72 0.80 5.17
CA PHE A 38 -2.62 1.26 4.32
C PHE A 38 -1.91 2.44 4.96
N VAL A 39 -0.60 2.51 4.76
CA VAL A 39 0.26 3.61 5.22
C VAL A 39 1.16 4.02 4.06
N ARG A 40 1.43 5.33 3.92
CA ARG A 40 2.43 5.82 2.97
C ARG A 40 3.80 5.75 3.64
N ILE A 41 4.77 5.22 2.92
CA ILE A 41 6.19 5.18 3.31
C ILE A 41 7.02 6.01 2.34
N SER A 42 8.23 6.40 2.74
CA SER A 42 9.19 7.05 1.86
C SER A 42 9.80 6.06 0.84
N VAL A 43 10.51 6.59 -0.17
CA VAL A 43 11.26 5.76 -1.12
C VAL A 43 12.38 5.00 -0.41
N ASP A 44 13.11 5.65 0.50
CA ASP A 44 14.19 5.02 1.26
C ASP A 44 13.66 3.87 2.14
N GLU A 45 12.49 4.07 2.77
CA GLU A 45 11.82 3.02 3.53
C GLU A 45 11.41 1.86 2.62
N TYR A 46 10.87 2.15 1.43
CA TYR A 46 10.52 1.13 0.44
C TYR A 46 11.74 0.28 0.04
N LEU A 47 12.86 0.92 -0.32
CA LEU A 47 14.11 0.27 -0.69
C LEU A 47 14.63 -0.64 0.42
N LYS A 48 14.63 -0.15 1.67
CA LYS A 48 14.97 -0.94 2.85
C LYS A 48 14.08 -2.17 3.05
N TYR A 49 12.78 -2.07 2.75
CA TYR A 49 11.86 -3.20 2.89
C TYR A 49 12.06 -4.27 1.81
N ILE A 50 12.44 -3.88 0.58
CA ILE A 50 12.70 -4.83 -0.51
C ILE A 50 14.14 -5.37 -0.52
N GLY A 51 15.03 -4.83 0.32
CA GLY A 51 16.41 -5.26 0.43
C GLY A 51 17.31 -4.74 -0.69
N GLU A 52 16.91 -3.63 -1.33
CA GLU A 52 17.73 -2.90 -2.29
C GLU A 52 18.26 -1.64 -1.59
N GLU A 53 19.57 -1.38 -1.64
CA GLU A 53 20.24 -0.20 -1.04
C GLU A 53 20.99 0.59 -2.12
#